data_AF-A0A0L6UFD9-F1
#
_entry.id   AF-A0A0L6UFD9-F1
#
_cell.length_a   1.000
_cell.length_b   1.000
_cell.length_c   1.000
_cell.angle_alpha   90.00
_cell.angle_beta   90.00
_cell.angle_gamma   90.00
#
_symmetry.space_group_name_H-M   'P 1'
#
loop_
_entity.id
_entity.type
_entity.pdbx_description
1 polymer ?
#
loop_
_entity_poly.entity_id
_entity_poly.type
_entity_poly.pdbx_seq_one_letter_code
_entity_poly.pdbx_strand_id
1 'polypeptide(L)'
;MVPLLRRCDDSNDFEEIFTHQLDQISSEQLTDEHIQALSLLCGSEVLLAALELLDLKAVKRLRVKSGQMIYEIQGNEAVYHVQIGYKNSCNCTTFLDKVVIKSHQLLCSHLLAVKIGCRLNSIDTHEINLESFITLFGS
;
A
#
# COMPACT_ATOMS: atom_id res chain seq x y z
N MET A 1 32.51 19.98 -8.39
CA MET A 1 31.20 20.63 -8.63
C MET A 1 30.34 19.66 -9.40
N VAL A 2 29.44 18.96 -8.71
CA VAL A 2 28.42 18.10 -9.34
C VAL A 2 27.13 18.93 -9.40
N PRO A 3 26.43 19.02 -10.55
CA PRO A 3 25.25 19.84 -10.65
C PRO A 3 24.10 19.28 -9.81
N LEU A 4 23.32 20.23 -9.30
CA LEU A 4 22.08 20.11 -8.55
C LEU A 4 21.16 18.98 -9.08
N LEU A 5 20.95 17.93 -8.29
CA LEU A 5 19.61 17.34 -8.25
C LEU A 5 18.75 18.32 -7.47
N ARG A 6 17.95 19.12 -8.19
CA ARG A 6 16.77 19.76 -7.63
C ARG A 6 16.10 18.75 -6.72
N ARG A 7 16.03 19.04 -5.41
CA ARG A 7 14.91 18.54 -4.61
C ARG A 7 13.68 19.15 -5.26
N CYS A 8 13.01 18.39 -6.12
CA CYS A 8 11.59 18.63 -6.30
C CYS A 8 11.00 18.32 -4.93
N ASP A 9 10.69 19.38 -4.18
CA ASP A 9 9.65 19.33 -3.17
C ASP A 9 8.35 19.07 -3.94
N ASP A 10 8.15 17.82 -4.34
CA ASP A 10 6.85 17.32 -4.77
C ASP A 10 6.12 17.03 -3.45
N SER A 11 5.60 18.08 -2.79
CA SER A 11 4.59 17.87 -1.76
C SER A 11 3.44 17.17 -2.47
N ASN A 12 3.33 15.87 -2.26
CA ASN A 12 2.20 15.12 -2.77
C ASN A 12 1.06 15.42 -1.81
N ASP A 13 0.40 16.58 -2.00
CA ASP A 13 -0.65 17.10 -1.12
C ASP A 13 -1.73 16.02 -0.86
N PHE A 14 -1.96 15.14 -1.85
CA PHE A 14 -2.80 13.96 -1.68
C PHE A 14 -2.28 13.00 -0.60
N GLU A 15 -1.00 12.60 -0.64
CA GLU A 15 -0.44 11.66 0.34
C GLU A 15 -0.45 12.27 1.75
N GLU A 16 -0.30 13.59 1.89
CA GLU A 16 -0.43 14.27 3.18
C GLU A 16 -1.86 14.19 3.71
N ILE A 17 -2.85 14.62 2.91
CA ILE A 17 -4.27 14.56 3.28
C ILE A 17 -4.71 13.12 3.57
N PHE A 18 -4.29 12.18 2.71
CA PHE A 18 -4.62 10.77 2.84
C PHE A 18 -4.00 10.15 4.10
N THR A 19 -2.73 10.47 4.41
CA THR A 19 -2.08 10.02 5.64
C THR A 19 -2.78 10.59 6.87
N HIS A 20 -3.14 11.88 6.85
CA HIS A 20 -3.89 12.50 7.93
C HIS A 20 -5.23 11.79 8.15
N GLN A 21 -5.96 11.46 7.07
CA GLN A 21 -7.23 10.73 7.17
C GLN A 21 -7.05 9.32 7.75
N LEU A 22 -5.98 8.64 7.38
CA LEU A 22 -5.62 7.33 7.94
C LEU A 22 -5.25 7.41 9.42
N ASP A 23 -4.62 8.50 9.86
CA ASP A 23 -4.21 8.69 11.26
C ASP A 23 -5.39 8.97 12.19
N GLN A 24 -6.57 9.34 11.66
CA GLN A 24 -7.81 9.44 12.45
C GLN A 24 -8.39 8.07 12.84
N ILE A 25 -7.95 7.00 12.18
CA ILE A 25 -8.33 5.62 12.51
C ILE A 25 -7.63 5.24 13.81
N SER A 26 -8.32 5.42 14.92
CA SER A 26 -7.81 5.19 16.29
C SER A 26 -8.31 3.90 16.93
N SER A 27 -9.27 3.22 16.30
CA SER A 27 -9.85 1.95 16.74
C SER A 27 -9.48 0.81 15.77
N GLU A 28 -9.73 -0.42 16.21
CA GLU A 28 -9.54 -1.63 15.38
C GLU A 28 -10.58 -1.77 14.26
N GLN A 29 -11.49 -0.79 14.10
CA GLN A 29 -12.59 -0.83 13.15
C GLN A 29 -12.75 0.51 12.42
N LEU A 30 -13.15 0.47 11.15
CA LEU A 30 -13.51 1.67 10.42
C LEU A 30 -14.94 2.08 10.76
N THR A 31 -15.16 3.38 11.00
CA THR A 31 -16.51 3.94 11.10
C THR A 31 -17.03 4.30 9.72
N ASP A 32 -18.33 4.55 9.60
CA ASP A 32 -18.93 5.00 8.34
C ASP A 32 -18.32 6.31 7.85
N GLU A 33 -17.96 7.22 8.76
CA GLU A 33 -17.26 8.47 8.41
C GLU A 33 -15.87 8.20 7.84
N HIS A 34 -15.12 7.24 8.41
CA HIS A 34 -13.82 6.83 7.86
C HIS A 34 -13.98 6.25 6.45
N ILE A 35 -14.96 5.37 6.25
CA ILE A 35 -15.25 4.74 4.95
C ILE A 35 -15.64 5.81 3.93
N GLN A 36 -16.52 6.74 4.31
CA GLN A 36 -16.97 7.82 3.43
C GLN A 36 -15.80 8.73 3.03
N ALA A 37 -14.97 9.15 3.99
CA ALA A 37 -13.82 10.02 3.71
C ALA A 37 -12.78 9.32 2.83
N LEU A 38 -12.46 8.05 3.12
CA LEU A 38 -11.55 7.26 2.28
C LEU A 38 -12.12 7.08 0.86
N SER A 39 -13.42 6.80 0.74
CA SER A 39 -14.09 6.61 -0.55
C SER A 39 -13.99 7.86 -1.43
N LEU A 40 -14.12 9.06 -0.85
CA LEU A 40 -13.93 10.32 -1.57
C LEU A 40 -12.50 10.51 -2.08
N LEU A 41 -11.50 10.04 -1.33
CA LEU A 41 -10.08 10.21 -1.67
C LEU A 41 -9.57 9.20 -2.70
N CYS A 42 -9.98 7.94 -2.60
CA CYS A 42 -9.45 6.86 -3.44
C CYS A 42 -10.45 6.24 -4.43
N GLY A 43 -11.73 6.62 -4.33
CA GLY A 43 -12.83 6.07 -5.11
C GLY A 43 -13.41 4.79 -4.49
N SER A 44 -14.75 4.68 -4.52
CA SER A 44 -15.50 3.58 -3.90
C SER A 44 -15.06 2.19 -4.39
N GLU A 45 -14.79 2.02 -5.69
CA GLU A 45 -14.38 0.74 -6.25
C GLU A 45 -13.03 0.27 -5.70
N VAL A 46 -12.06 1.18 -5.59
CA VAL A 46 -10.72 0.88 -5.07
C VAL A 46 -10.79 0.58 -3.58
N LEU A 47 -11.60 1.34 -2.84
CA LEU A 47 -11.82 1.12 -1.41
C LEU A 47 -12.47 -0.24 -1.15
N LEU A 48 -13.57 -0.56 -1.84
CA LEU A 48 -14.27 -1.84 -1.67
C LEU A 48 -13.34 -3.02 -1.94
N ALA A 49 -12.59 -2.99 -3.05
CA ALA A 49 -11.61 -4.02 -3.36
C ALA A 49 -10.48 -4.11 -2.31
N ALA A 50 -10.07 -2.99 -1.71
CA ALA A 50 -9.07 -3.00 -0.66
C ALA A 50 -9.59 -3.60 0.66
N LEU A 51 -10.84 -3.29 1.03
CA LEU A 51 -11.48 -3.84 2.22
C LEU A 51 -11.72 -5.35 2.07
N GLU A 52 -12.15 -5.80 0.88
CA GLU A 52 -12.32 -7.23 0.58
C GLU A 52 -11.01 -8.01 0.79
N LEU A 53 -9.87 -7.47 0.35
CA LEU A 53 -8.56 -8.10 0.59
C LEU A 53 -8.21 -8.24 2.08
N LEU A 54 -8.63 -7.28 2.90
CA LEU A 54 -8.43 -7.32 4.35
C LEU A 54 -9.36 -8.32 5.02
N ASP A 55 -10.64 -8.33 4.63
CA ASP A 55 -11.65 -9.25 5.15
C ASP A 55 -11.28 -10.71 4.85
N LEU A 56 -10.74 -10.97 3.66
CA LEU A 56 -10.24 -12.28 3.24
C LEU A 56 -8.88 -12.66 3.85
N LYS A 57 -8.26 -11.77 4.66
CA LYS A 57 -6.90 -11.93 5.19
C LYS A 57 -5.87 -12.25 4.10
N ALA A 58 -6.04 -11.64 2.93
CA ALA A 58 -5.17 -11.85 1.77
C ALA A 58 -3.81 -11.16 1.90
N VAL A 59 -3.65 -10.24 2.87
CA VAL A 59 -2.45 -9.42 3.06
C VAL A 59 -1.56 -9.99 4.17
N LYS A 60 -0.29 -10.23 3.86
CA LYS A 60 0.74 -10.66 4.81
C LYS A 60 1.91 -9.70 4.81
N ARG A 61 2.49 -9.44 5.99
CA ARG A 61 3.72 -8.67 6.15
C ARG A 61 4.90 -9.62 6.23
N LEU A 62 5.77 -9.62 5.23
CA LEU A 62 7.01 -10.38 5.23
C LEU A 62 8.13 -9.49 5.78
N ARG A 63 8.81 -9.95 6.83
CA ARG A 63 9.89 -9.20 7.49
C ARG A 63 11.18 -10.00 7.49
N VAL A 64 12.26 -9.40 6.99
CA VAL A 64 13.62 -9.92 7.13
C VAL A 64 14.19 -9.47 8.47
N LYS A 65 15.02 -10.30 9.12
CA LYS A 65 15.66 -9.95 10.42
C LYS A 65 16.51 -8.67 10.38
N SER A 66 17.03 -8.31 9.21
CA SER A 66 17.75 -7.06 8.97
C SER A 66 16.84 -5.81 8.93
N GLY A 67 15.53 -5.97 9.02
CA GLY A 67 14.55 -4.89 9.14
C GLY A 67 13.78 -4.56 7.86
N GLN A 68 14.22 -5.06 6.70
CA GLN A 68 13.47 -4.89 5.45
C GLN A 68 12.12 -5.61 5.55
N MET A 69 11.11 -4.99 4.95
CA MET A 69 9.77 -5.54 4.92
C MET A 69 9.09 -5.28 3.59
N ILE A 70 8.29 -6.24 3.18
CA ILE A 70 7.43 -6.19 1.99
C ILE A 70 6.08 -6.79 2.36
N TYR A 71 5.04 -6.35 1.69
CA TYR A 71 3.71 -6.90 1.88
C TYR A 71 3.39 -7.78 0.69
N GLU A 72 3.00 -9.02 0.99
CA GLU A 72 2.52 -9.99 0.02
C GLU A 72 0.99 -9.98 0.04
N ILE A 73 0.38 -9.94 -1.14
CA ILE A 73 -1.07 -9.99 -1.29
C ILE A 73 -1.41 -11.19 -2.16
N GLN A 74 -2.18 -12.12 -1.59
CA GLN A 74 -2.72 -13.25 -2.30
C GLN A 74 -3.92 -12.80 -3.14
N GLY A 75 -3.70 -12.51 -4.42
CA GLY A 75 -4.78 -12.30 -5.37
C GLY A 75 -5.37 -13.63 -5.87
N ASN A 76 -6.49 -13.52 -6.59
CA ASN A 76 -7.15 -14.68 -7.20
C ASN A 76 -6.28 -15.35 -8.27
N GLU A 77 -5.53 -14.57 -9.04
CA GLU A 77 -4.76 -15.05 -10.21
C GLU A 77 -3.25 -15.04 -10.00
N ALA A 78 -2.76 -14.17 -9.09
CA ALA A 78 -1.34 -13.93 -8.90
C ALA A 78 -1.05 -13.44 -7.47
N VAL A 79 0.22 -13.53 -7.09
CA VAL A 79 0.74 -12.93 -5.86
C VAL A 79 1.29 -11.55 -6.19
N TYR A 80 0.84 -10.55 -5.44
CA TYR A 80 1.28 -9.17 -5.59
C TYR A 80 2.15 -8.75 -4.42
N HIS A 81 3.05 -7.82 -4.70
CA HIS A 81 3.97 -7.27 -3.72
C HIS A 81 3.78 -5.77 -3.62
N VAL A 82 3.68 -5.28 -2.38
CA VAL A 82 3.59 -3.87 -2.05
C VAL A 82 4.76 -3.49 -1.15
N GLN A 83 5.41 -2.37 -1.48
CA GLN A 83 6.45 -1.78 -0.65
C GLN A 83 6.00 -0.39 -0.18
N ILE A 84 6.09 -0.15 1.13
CA ILE A 84 5.87 1.14 1.77
C ILE A 84 7.22 1.70 2.22
N GLY A 85 7.49 2.97 1.91
CA GLY A 85 8.75 3.62 2.26
C GLY A 85 8.84 5.01 1.64
N TYR A 86 10.04 5.42 1.22
CA TYR A 86 10.24 6.72 0.57
C TYR A 86 9.35 6.92 -0.67
N LYS A 87 9.14 5.85 -1.44
CA LYS A 87 8.11 5.78 -2.49
C LYS A 87 7.31 4.51 -2.31
N ASN A 88 5.99 4.67 -2.29
CA ASN A 88 5.07 3.54 -2.26
C ASN A 88 5.05 2.87 -3.64
N SER A 89 5.01 1.54 -3.68
CA SER A 89 4.94 0.80 -4.94
C SER A 89 4.13 -0.48 -4.82
N CYS A 90 3.56 -0.92 -5.94
CA CYS A 90 2.94 -2.22 -6.10
C CYS A 90 3.29 -2.79 -7.48
N ASN A 91 3.52 -4.09 -7.57
CA ASN A 91 3.81 -4.76 -8.85
C ASN A 91 2.55 -5.10 -9.68
N CYS A 92 1.34 -4.75 -9.23
CA CYS A 92 0.13 -5.01 -10.00
C CYS A 92 0.00 -4.11 -11.23
N THR A 93 -0.69 -4.60 -12.26
CA THR A 93 -0.91 -3.88 -13.52
C THR A 93 -1.68 -2.57 -13.33
N THR A 94 -2.67 -2.55 -12.43
CA THR A 94 -3.42 -1.33 -12.09
C THR A 94 -2.52 -0.24 -11.53
N PHE A 95 -1.56 -0.58 -10.68
CA PHE A 95 -0.61 0.41 -10.16
C PHE A 95 0.28 0.95 -11.29
N LEU A 96 0.87 0.07 -12.09
CA LEU A 96 1.74 0.49 -13.19
C LEU A 96 1.00 1.34 -14.22
N ASP A 97 -0.14 0.86 -14.73
CA ASP A 97 -0.87 1.53 -15.80
C ASP A 97 -1.64 2.76 -15.30
N LYS A 98 -2.45 2.60 -14.24
CA LYS A 98 -3.37 3.66 -13.81
C LYS A 98 -2.75 4.67 -12.84
N VAL A 99 -1.79 4.26 -12.01
CA VAL A 99 -1.15 5.18 -11.04
C VAL A 99 0.12 5.80 -11.62
N VAL A 100 1.03 4.98 -12.15
CA VAL A 100 2.35 5.47 -12.60
C VAL A 100 2.30 6.04 -14.02
N ILE A 101 1.77 5.30 -14.99
CA ILE A 101 1.85 5.69 -16.41
C ILE A 101 0.80 6.74 -16.76
N LYS A 102 -0.48 6.50 -16.41
CA LYS A 102 -1.60 7.36 -16.80
C LYS A 102 -1.98 8.41 -15.76
N SER A 103 -1.51 8.27 -14.52
CA SER A 103 -1.90 9.14 -13.39
C SER A 103 -3.41 9.35 -13.27
N HIS A 104 -4.19 8.32 -13.60
CA HIS A 104 -5.65 8.33 -13.56
C HIS A 104 -6.21 7.93 -12.19
N GLN A 105 -5.43 7.16 -11.42
CA GLN A 105 -5.71 6.79 -10.05
C GLN A 105 -4.52 7.17 -9.17
N LEU A 106 -4.78 7.47 -7.91
CA LEU A 106 -3.73 7.83 -6.95
C LEU A 106 -3.16 6.59 -6.24
N LEU A 107 -3.97 5.53 -6.14
CA LEU A 107 -3.64 4.28 -5.45
C LEU A 107 -4.25 3.10 -6.21
N CYS A 108 -3.64 1.92 -6.04
CA CYS A 108 -4.29 0.65 -6.36
C CYS A 108 -4.91 0.05 -5.08
N SER A 109 -5.85 -0.89 -5.24
CA SER A 109 -6.50 -1.55 -4.11
C SER A 109 -5.50 -2.28 -3.20
N HIS A 110 -4.46 -2.89 -3.75
CA HIS A 110 -3.43 -3.58 -2.96
C HIS A 110 -2.66 -2.62 -2.04
N LEU A 111 -2.20 -1.48 -2.58
CA LEU A 111 -1.49 -0.47 -1.79
C LEU A 111 -2.42 0.12 -0.71
N LEU A 112 -3.68 0.37 -1.07
CA LEU A 112 -4.69 0.86 -0.13
C LEU A 112 -4.95 -0.14 1.00
N ALA A 113 -5.15 -1.42 0.67
CA ALA A 113 -5.36 -2.49 1.64
C ALA A 113 -4.21 -2.55 2.66
N VAL A 114 -2.97 -2.50 2.18
CA VAL A 114 -1.80 -2.49 3.06
C VAL A 114 -1.81 -1.27 3.97
N LYS A 115 -2.06 -0.06 3.45
CA LYS A 115 -2.06 1.16 4.27
C LYS A 115 -3.16 1.13 5.36
N ILE A 116 -4.38 0.73 5.01
CA ILE A 116 -5.48 0.57 5.96
C ILE A 116 -5.15 -0.52 6.99
N GLY A 117 -4.76 -1.72 6.55
CA GLY A 117 -4.45 -2.83 7.46
C GLY A 117 -3.26 -2.54 8.39
N CYS A 118 -2.32 -1.70 7.97
CA CYS A 118 -1.26 -1.21 8.85
C CYS A 118 -1.79 -0.31 9.97
N ARG A 119 -2.78 0.55 9.67
CA ARG A 119 -3.41 1.43 10.67
C ARG A 119 -4.30 0.66 11.63
N LEU A 120 -5.05 -0.30 11.11
CA LEU A 120 -5.88 -1.21 11.92
C LEU A 120 -5.08 -2.26 12.70
N ASN A 121 -3.76 -2.36 12.46
CA ASN A 121 -2.90 -3.41 13.02
C ASN A 121 -3.44 -4.83 12.76
N SER A 122 -4.07 -5.05 11.60
CA SER A 122 -4.76 -6.30 11.24
C SER A 122 -3.96 -7.24 10.34
N ILE A 123 -2.72 -6.86 9.99
CA ILE A 123 -1.86 -7.61 9.07
C ILE A 123 -0.89 -8.51 9.85
N ASP A 124 -1.01 -9.82 9.63
CA ASP A 124 -0.12 -10.82 10.19
C ASP A 124 1.31 -10.67 9.67
N THR A 125 2.29 -10.84 10.56
CA THR A 125 3.71 -10.73 10.22
C THR A 125 4.40 -12.09 10.21
N HIS A 126 5.11 -12.36 9.12
CA HIS A 126 5.90 -13.57 8.91
C HIS A 126 7.38 -13.20 8.76
N GLU A 127 8.24 -13.81 9.58
CA GLU A 127 9.68 -13.69 9.41
C GLU A 127 10.16 -14.56 8.24
N ILE A 128 10.99 -13.98 7.38
CA ILE A 128 11.62 -14.67 6.26
C ILE A 128 13.14 -14.43 6.26
N ASN A 129 13.88 -15.34 5.63
CA ASN A 129 15.33 -15.17 5.45
C ASN A 129 15.63 -14.26 4.25
N LEU A 130 16.90 -13.84 4.11
CA LEU A 130 17.31 -12.95 3.03
C LEU A 130 17.21 -13.61 1.65
N GLU A 131 17.47 -14.92 1.56
CA GLU A 131 17.38 -15.68 0.31
C GLU A 131 15.96 -15.65 -0.26
N SER A 132 14.96 -15.99 0.56
CA SER A 132 13.54 -15.91 0.21
C SER A 132 13.11 -14.48 -0.15
N PHE A 133 13.70 -13.45 0.48
CA PHE A 133 13.37 -12.06 0.14
C PHE A 133 13.87 -11.67 -1.26
N ILE A 134 15.07 -12.11 -1.62
CA ILE A 134 15.67 -11.82 -2.94
C ILE A 134 14.86 -12.48 -4.06
N THR A 135 14.36 -13.70 -3.84
CA THR A 135 13.62 -14.43 -4.88
C THR A 135 12.28 -13.79 -5.23
N LEU A 136 11.67 -12.98 -4.35
CA LEU A 136 10.41 -12.27 -4.63
C LEU A 136 10.53 -11.26 -5.79
N PHE A 137 11.74 -10.77 -6.05
CA PHE A 137 12.03 -9.80 -7.11
C PHE A 137 12.71 -10.39 -8.34
N GLY A 138 12.95 -11.71 -8.34
CA GLY A 138 13.76 -12.41 -9.34
C GLY A 138 12.98 -13.14 -10.44
N SER A 139 11.65 -13.00 -10.50
CA SER A 139 10.78 -13.65 -11.51
C SER A 139 10.50 -12.76 -12.71
#